data_AF-A0A495ZM17-F1
#
_entry.id   AF-A0A495ZM17-F1
#
_cell.length_a   1.000
_cell.length_b   1.000
_cell.length_c   1.000
_cell.angle_alpha   90.00
_cell.angle_beta   90.00
_cell.angle_gamma   90.00
#
_symmetry.space_group_name_H-M   'P 1'
#
loop_
_entity.id
_entity.type
_entity.pdbx_description
1 polymer ?
#
loop_
_entity_poly.entity_id
_entity_poly.type
_entity_poly.pdbx_seq_one_letter_code
_entity_poly.pdbx_strand_id
1 'polypeptide(L)' 'MSILQQVPNKMQTILETVPDEAAINTGCVKRKRKLTGSLLTQILVLGWLENPEASYQQLTETATTLGLQVSRQA' A
#
# COMPACT_ATOMS: atom_id res chain seq x y z
N MET A 1 -0.52 27.26 -8.69
CA MET A 1 -0.47 25.95 -8.01
C MET A 1 0.72 25.94 -7.05
N SER A 2 0.47 25.98 -5.74
CA SER A 2 1.54 26.08 -4.73
C SER A 2 2.13 24.70 -4.40
N ILE A 3 3.32 24.67 -3.80
CA ILE A 3 3.95 23.42 -3.34
C ILE A 3 3.05 22.62 -2.39
N LEU A 4 2.25 23.33 -1.58
CA LEU A 4 1.26 22.75 -0.67
C LEU A 4 0.17 21.94 -1.39
N GLN A 5 -0.10 22.23 -2.67
CA GLN A 5 -1.02 21.44 -3.50
C GLN A 5 -0.28 20.39 -4.32
N GLN A 6 0.94 20.68 -4.76
CA GLN A 6 1.71 19.78 -5.62
C GLN A 6 2.14 18.50 -4.88
N VAL A 7 2.64 18.64 -3.65
CA VAL A 7 3.17 17.49 -2.90
C VAL A 7 2.07 16.47 -2.58
N PRO A 8 0.93 16.84 -1.97
CA PRO A 8 -0.12 15.85 -1.67
C PRO A 8 -0.66 15.16 -2.93
N ASN A 9 -0.85 15.91 -4.02
CA ASN A 9 -1.34 15.33 -5.28
C ASN A 9 -0.35 14.31 -5.87
N LYS A 10 0.95 14.62 -5.80
CA LYS A 10 2.00 13.68 -6.27
C LYS A 10 2.10 12.46 -5.36
N MET A 11 1.99 12.64 -4.04
CA MET A 11 1.97 11.53 -3.09
C MET A 11 0.77 10.60 -3.33
N GLN A 12 -0.42 11.14 -3.57
CA GLN A 12 -1.60 10.34 -3.97
C GLN A 12 -1.32 9.54 -5.25
N THR A 13 -0.75 10.18 -6.27
CA THR A 13 -0.42 9.47 -7.52
C THR A 13 0.56 8.31 -7.31
N ILE A 14 1.60 8.52 -6.49
CA ILE A 14 2.66 7.52 -6.23
C ILE A 14 2.17 6.39 -5.32
N LEU A 15 1.23 6.65 -4.40
CA LEU A 15 0.71 5.65 -3.44
C LEU A 15 -0.59 4.99 -3.89
N GLU A 16 -1.28 5.55 -4.88
CA GLU A 16 -2.57 5.04 -5.37
C GLU A 16 -2.50 4.59 -6.82
N THR A 17 -2.31 5.51 -7.78
CA THR A 17 -2.45 5.19 -9.21
C THR A 17 -1.30 4.34 -9.76
N VAL A 18 -0.06 4.77 -9.54
CA VAL A 18 1.14 4.10 -10.11
C VAL A 18 1.28 2.65 -9.63
N PRO A 19 1.07 2.33 -8.33
CA PRO A 19 1.17 0.96 -7.85
C PRO A 19 0.16 0.00 -8.47
N ASP A 20 -1.05 0.47 -8.77
CA ASP A 20 -2.09 -0.37 -9.38
C ASP A 20 -1.74 -0.77 -10.82
N GLU A 21 -1.10 0.12 -11.58
CA GLU A 21 -0.55 -0.18 -12.90
C GLU A 21 0.67 -1.11 -12.80
N ALA A 22 1.60 -0.79 -11.88
CA ALA A 22 2.80 -1.59 -11.65
C ALA A 22 2.48 -3.02 -11.20
N ALA A 23 1.40 -3.22 -10.45
CA ALA A 23 1.00 -4.53 -9.96
C ALA A 23 0.60 -5.49 -11.09
N ILE A 24 0.06 -4.97 -12.20
CA ILE A 24 -0.23 -5.75 -13.41
C ILE A 24 1.08 -6.19 -14.07
N ASN A 25 2.00 -5.25 -14.25
CA ASN A 25 3.27 -5.48 -14.96
C ASN A 25 4.22 -6.40 -14.19
N THR A 26 4.24 -6.29 -12.85
CA THR A 26 5.10 -7.08 -11.97
C THR A 26 4.49 -8.42 -11.58
N GLY A 27 3.17 -8.59 -11.73
CA GLY A 27 2.45 -9.78 -11.29
C GLY A 27 2.40 -9.97 -9.76
N CYS A 28 2.76 -8.95 -8.98
CA CYS A 28 2.70 -9.01 -7.51
C CYS A 28 1.26 -9.13 -7.00
N VAL A 29 0.29 -8.60 -7.75
CA VAL A 29 -1.14 -8.83 -7.52
C VAL A 29 -1.71 -9.64 -8.68
N LYS A 30 -1.87 -10.95 -8.45
CA LYS A 30 -2.41 -11.88 -9.47
C LYS A 30 -3.93 -11.83 -9.58
N ARG A 31 -4.63 -11.32 -8.54
CA ARG A 31 -6.09 -11.21 -8.49
C ARG A 31 -6.50 -9.95 -7.74
N LYS A 32 -6.98 -8.94 -8.47
CA LYS A 32 -7.52 -7.72 -7.86
C LYS A 32 -8.90 -8.00 -7.27
N ARG A 33 -8.97 -8.15 -5.95
CA ARG A 33 -10.22 -8.25 -5.18
C ARG A 33 -10.16 -7.32 -3.97
N LYS A 34 -9.66 -7.85 -2.85
CA LYS A 34 -9.48 -7.08 -1.62
C LYS A 34 -8.12 -6.39 -1.58
N LEU A 35 -7.06 -7.06 -2.05
CA LEU A 35 -5.72 -6.50 -2.15
C LEU A 35 -5.47 -5.94 -3.55
N THR A 36 -5.09 -4.67 -3.63
CA THR A 36 -4.69 -3.96 -4.86
C THR A 36 -3.20 -3.60 -4.80
N GLY A 37 -2.64 -3.10 -5.90
CA GLY A 37 -1.26 -2.63 -5.92
C GLY A 37 -1.06 -1.45 -4.98
N SER A 38 -2.00 -0.50 -4.98
CA SER A 38 -2.02 0.65 -4.06
C SER A 38 -2.00 0.21 -2.60
N LEU A 39 -2.90 -0.68 -2.21
CA LEU A 39 -2.98 -1.18 -0.84
C LEU A 39 -1.70 -1.90 -0.44
N LEU A 40 -1.16 -2.76 -1.31
CA LEU A 40 0.11 -3.45 -1.03
C LEU A 40 1.25 -2.45 -0.82
N THR A 41 1.40 -1.47 -1.70
CA THR A 41 2.47 -0.46 -1.58
C THR A 41 2.29 0.39 -0.33
N GLN A 42 1.07 0.82 0.00
CA GLN A 42 0.82 1.59 1.21
C GLN A 42 1.12 0.79 2.47
N ILE A 43 0.76 -0.50 2.52
CA ILE A 43 1.11 -1.39 3.65
C ILE A 43 2.63 -1.43 3.86
N LEU A 44 3.39 -1.67 2.79
CA LEU A 44 4.84 -1.79 2.87
C LEU A 44 5.51 -0.47 3.22
N VAL A 45 5.14 0.61 2.51
CA VAL A 45 5.75 1.93 2.69
C VAL A 45 5.40 2.50 4.06
N LEU A 46 4.13 2.51 4.45
CA LEU A 46 3.72 3.10 5.73
C LEU A 46 4.16 2.22 6.90
N GLY A 47 4.06 0.90 6.78
CA GLY A 47 4.50 -0.03 7.81
C GLY A 47 6.00 0.08 8.11
N TRP A 48 6.84 0.15 7.07
CA TRP A 48 8.29 0.31 7.26
C TRP A 48 8.73 1.74 7.54
N LEU A 49 7.95 2.74 7.15
CA LEU A 49 8.19 4.12 7.56
C LEU A 49 7.98 4.30 9.07
N GLU A 50 6.97 3.64 9.64
CA GLU A 50 6.72 3.63 11.08
C GLU A 50 7.74 2.76 11.83
N ASN A 51 8.01 1.55 11.35
CA ASN A 51 8.98 0.63 11.92
C ASN A 51 9.79 -0.09 10.82
N PRO A 52 11.06 0.25 10.61
CA PRO A 52 11.90 -0.37 9.58
C PRO A 52 12.05 -1.89 9.71
N GLU A 53 11.87 -2.45 10.92
CA GLU A 53 11.93 -3.88 11.20
C GLU A 53 10.53 -4.51 11.38
N ALA A 54 9.48 -3.87 10.85
CA ALA A 54 8.10 -4.36 10.98
C ALA A 54 7.98 -5.81 10.50
N SER A 55 7.52 -6.67 11.40
CA SER A 55 7.19 -8.07 11.12
C SER A 55 5.97 -8.17 10.21
N TYR A 56 5.76 -9.35 9.61
CA TYR A 56 4.55 -9.61 8.81
C TYR A 56 3.25 -9.41 9.59
N GLN A 57 3.26 -9.66 10.90
CA GLN A 57 2.09 -9.40 11.74
C GLN A 57 1.80 -7.90 11.82
N GLN A 58 2.83 -7.08 12.05
CA GLN A 58 2.68 -5.62 12.11
C GLN A 58 2.26 -5.06 10.75
N LEU A 59 2.79 -5.58 9.64
CA LEU A 59 2.31 -5.20 8.30
C LEU A 59 0.84 -5.59 8.07
N THR A 60 0.38 -6.69 8.66
CA THR A 60 -1.03 -7.10 8.60
C THR A 60 -1.92 -6.18 9.44
N GLU A 61 -1.41 -5.65 10.55
CA GLU A 61 -2.09 -4.62 11.34
C GLU A 61 -2.20 -3.32 10.55
N THR A 62 -1.13 -2.88 9.86
CA THR A 62 -1.18 -1.75 8.91
C THR A 62 -2.22 -1.97 7.82
N ALA A 63 -2.30 -3.19 7.26
CA ALA A 63 -3.30 -3.54 6.26
C ALA A 63 -4.73 -3.40 6.81
N THR A 64 -4.95 -3.81 8.05
CA THR A 64 -6.25 -3.68 8.73
C THR A 64 -6.63 -2.21 8.91
N THR A 65 -5.68 -1.35 9.30
CA THR A 65 -5.87 0.11 9.40
C THR A 65 -6.26 0.74 8.06
N LEU A 66 -5.72 0.22 6.95
CA LEU A 66 -6.07 0.63 5.59
C LEU A 66 -7.38 0.01 5.07
N GLY A 67 -8.13 -0.70 5.92
CA GLY A 67 -9.43 -1.29 5.59
C GLY A 67 -9.36 -2.69 4.95
N LEU A 68 -8.18 -3.29 4.85
CA LEU A 68 -8.02 -4.66 4.35
C LEU A 68 -8.26 -5.68 5.47
N GLN A 69 -9.36 -6.42 5.37
CA GLN A 69 -9.57 -7.58 6.25
C GLN A 69 -8.70 -8.76 5.78
N VAL A 70 -7.60 -8.98 6.50
CA VAL A 70 -6.73 -10.14 6.32
C VAL A 70 -7.15 -11.22 7.31
N SER A 71 -7.57 -12.38 6.82
CA SER A 71 -7.74 -13.55 7.67
C SER A 71 -6.37 -14.07 8.07
N ARG A 72 -6.14 -14.29 9.37
CA ARG A 72 -4.95 -15.00 9.85
C ARG A 72 -4.91 -16.37 9.16
N GLN A 73 -3.91 -16.60 8.32
CA GLN A 73 -3.65 -17.95 7.80
C GLN A 73 -2.80 -18.68 8.83
N ALA A 74 -3.25 -19.89 9.19
CA ALA A 74 -2.60 -20.79 10.15
C ALA A 74 -1.29 -21.34 9.60
#